data_AF-A0A1E4HUZ9-F1
#
_entry.id   AF-A0A1E4HUZ9-F1
#
_cell.length_a   1.000
_cell.length_b   1.000
_cell.length_c   1.000
_cell.angle_alpha   90.00
_cell.angle_beta   90.00
_cell.angle_gamma   90.00
#
_symmetry.space_group_name_H-M   'P 1'
#
loop_
_entity.id
_entity.type
_entity.pdbx_description
1 polymer ?
#
loop_
_entity_poly.entity_id
_entity_poly.type
_entity_poly.pdbx_seq_one_letter_code
_entity_poly.pdbx_strand_id
1 'polypeptide(L)'
;MIKAAKPAKARLNDARMKAFLKEAPTEFQQLAQRAMARFIEKDLPRIRSASSTADKLLYGESSETYFVRESLDEDVREYDRLVAREWDRVTRGESDDPAVVATVCFFVATGLPPKAAMLLREAREIIRIFRAGGFDSRAVVKFIDDHAPEAIREDLKASWMDDLRREAEERLADRDPNWPDAHMERALEYLRQTCRATWKARKR
;
A
#
# COMPACT_ATOMS: atom_id res chain seq x y z
N MET A 1 -10.41 -9.69 16.61
CA MET A 1 -9.88 -10.46 17.77
C MET A 1 -8.54 -9.93 18.28
N ILE A 2 -7.51 -9.80 17.43
CA ILE A 2 -6.14 -9.37 17.82
C ILE A 2 -6.12 -7.99 18.52
N LYS A 3 -6.87 -7.00 18.03
CA LYS A 3 -6.98 -5.66 18.65
C LYS A 3 -7.53 -5.71 20.08
N ALA A 4 -8.46 -6.62 20.37
CA ALA A 4 -9.03 -6.81 21.69
C ALA A 4 -8.10 -7.57 22.65
N ALA A 5 -7.13 -8.33 22.13
CA ALA A 5 -6.18 -9.12 22.91
C ALA A 5 -4.84 -8.40 23.21
N LYS A 6 -4.52 -7.34 22.43
CA LYS A 6 -3.34 -6.49 22.62
C LYS A 6 -3.23 -5.80 23.99
N PRO A 7 -4.31 -5.28 24.60
CA PRO A 7 -4.21 -4.66 25.92
C PRO A 7 -3.75 -5.70 26.96
N ALA A 8 -2.76 -5.35 27.80
CA ALA A 8 -2.28 -6.23 28.87
C ALA A 8 -3.40 -6.64 29.87
N LYS A 9 -4.47 -5.83 29.96
CA LYS A 9 -5.64 -6.09 30.79
C LYS A 9 -6.66 -7.06 30.17
N ALA A 10 -6.54 -7.40 28.88
CA ALA A 10 -7.45 -8.32 28.22
C ALA A 10 -7.22 -9.74 28.73
N ARG A 11 -8.08 -10.24 29.62
CA ARG A 11 -8.02 -11.60 30.16
C ARG A 11 -9.22 -12.39 29.70
N LEU A 12 -9.12 -13.72 29.76
CA LEU A 12 -10.28 -14.57 29.59
C LEU A 12 -11.35 -14.15 30.60
N ASN A 13 -12.59 -14.03 30.14
CA ASN A 13 -13.75 -13.87 31.01
C ASN A 13 -14.31 -15.27 31.30
N ASP A 14 -13.92 -15.85 32.43
CA ASP A 14 -14.31 -17.20 32.85
C ASP A 14 -15.83 -17.34 32.99
N ALA A 15 -16.53 -16.29 33.45
CA ALA A 15 -17.97 -16.33 33.60
C ALA A 15 -18.67 -16.43 32.23
N ARG A 16 -18.20 -15.68 31.23
CA ARG A 16 -18.71 -15.75 29.86
C ARG A 16 -18.42 -17.10 29.21
N MET A 17 -17.24 -17.67 29.45
CA MET A 17 -16.88 -18.99 28.94
C MET A 17 -17.76 -20.10 29.54
N LYS A 18 -17.96 -20.07 30.87
CA LYS A 18 -18.84 -21.03 31.55
C LYS A 18 -20.29 -20.91 31.06
N ALA A 19 -20.78 -19.70 30.84
CA ALA A 19 -22.11 -19.46 30.30
C ALA A 19 -22.26 -20.03 28.88
N PHE A 20 -21.26 -19.83 28.01
CA PHE A 20 -21.25 -20.36 26.64
C PHE A 20 -21.23 -21.90 26.59
N LEU A 21 -20.48 -22.53 27.50
CA LEU A 21 -20.34 -23.99 27.54
C LEU A 21 -21.46 -24.70 28.33
N LYS A 22 -22.36 -23.95 28.97
CA LYS A 22 -23.36 -24.49 29.91
C LYS A 22 -24.27 -25.54 29.26
N GLU A 23 -24.64 -25.33 28.00
CA GLU A 23 -25.56 -26.21 27.25
C GLU A 23 -24.83 -27.29 26.44
N ALA A 24 -23.49 -27.26 26.42
CA ALA A 24 -22.70 -28.23 25.67
C ALA A 24 -22.58 -29.57 26.43
N PRO A 25 -22.54 -30.71 25.73
CA PRO A 25 -22.13 -32.00 26.31
C PRO A 25 -20.82 -31.92 27.09
N THR A 26 -20.71 -32.69 28.18
CA THR A 26 -19.57 -32.64 29.11
C THR A 26 -18.22 -32.86 28.42
N GLU A 27 -18.16 -33.74 27.42
CA GLU A 27 -16.96 -33.99 26.64
C GLU A 27 -16.49 -32.76 25.86
N PHE A 28 -17.43 -31.99 25.29
CA PHE A 28 -17.12 -30.74 24.60
C PHE A 28 -16.76 -29.61 25.58
N GLN A 29 -17.35 -29.60 26.78
CA GLN A 29 -16.93 -28.65 27.83
C GLN A 29 -15.45 -28.87 28.21
N GLN A 30 -15.05 -30.12 28.42
CA GLN A 30 -13.67 -30.47 28.75
C GLN A 30 -12.71 -30.16 27.61
N LEU A 31 -13.08 -30.48 26.37
CA LEU A 31 -12.28 -30.17 25.19
C LEU A 31 -12.09 -28.66 25.01
N ALA A 32 -13.16 -27.87 25.14
CA ALA A 32 -13.12 -26.43 25.01
C ALA A 32 -12.27 -25.76 26.11
N GLN A 33 -12.36 -26.24 27.35
CA GLN A 33 -11.52 -25.77 28.45
C GLN A 33 -10.04 -26.04 28.18
N ARG A 34 -9.69 -27.25 27.71
CA ARG A 34 -8.31 -27.62 27.37
C ARG A 34 -7.77 -26.80 26.19
N ALA A 35 -8.58 -26.59 25.15
CA ALA A 35 -8.22 -25.74 24.02
C ALA A 35 -7.97 -24.28 24.44
N MET A 36 -8.84 -23.73 25.31
CA MET A 36 -8.68 -22.36 25.81
C MET A 36 -7.45 -22.21 26.70
N ALA A 37 -7.16 -23.20 27.55
CA ALA A 37 -5.95 -23.20 28.38
C ALA A 37 -4.68 -23.17 27.50
N ARG A 38 -4.63 -24.02 26.46
CA ARG A 38 -3.53 -24.00 25.47
C ARG A 38 -3.40 -22.64 24.80
N PHE A 39 -4.51 -22.03 24.38
CA PHE A 39 -4.51 -20.72 23.73
C PHE A 39 -3.92 -19.63 24.63
N ILE A 40 -4.33 -19.59 25.90
CA ILE A 40 -3.81 -18.61 26.86
C ILE A 40 -2.31 -18.80 27.10
N GLU A 41 -1.85 -20.04 27.19
CA GLU A 41 -0.45 -20.36 27.48
C GLU A 41 0.47 -20.12 26.29
N LYS A 42 0.09 -20.57 25.09
CA LYS A 42 1.00 -20.64 23.93
C LYS A 42 0.75 -19.55 22.90
N ASP A 43 -0.50 -19.20 22.67
CA ASP A 43 -0.91 -18.36 21.55
C ASP A 43 -1.03 -16.89 21.95
N LEU A 44 -1.62 -16.61 23.12
CA LEU A 44 -1.80 -15.26 23.63
C LEU A 44 -0.48 -14.47 23.79
N PRO A 45 0.64 -15.05 24.26
CA PRO A 45 1.92 -14.35 24.31
C PRO A 45 2.45 -13.97 22.92
N ARG A 46 2.27 -14.84 21.92
CA ARG A 46 2.69 -14.58 20.52
C ARG A 46 1.87 -13.42 19.93
N ILE A 47 0.55 -13.43 20.14
CA ILE A 47 -0.36 -12.36 19.69
C ILE A 47 -0.01 -11.01 20.35
N ARG A 48 0.49 -11.01 21.58
CA ARG A 48 0.88 -9.80 22.32
C ARG A 48 2.29 -9.31 21.99
N SER A 49 3.11 -10.11 21.35
CA SER A 49 4.46 -9.70 20.96
C SER A 49 4.40 -8.52 20.01
N ALA A 50 5.19 -7.47 20.29
CA ALA A 50 5.28 -6.29 19.43
C ALA A 50 5.81 -6.62 18.02
N SER A 51 6.52 -7.75 17.86
CA SER A 51 7.05 -8.23 16.58
C SER A 51 6.06 -9.10 15.77
N SER A 52 4.88 -9.38 16.33
CA SER A 52 3.85 -10.20 15.69
C SER A 52 2.90 -9.31 14.89
N THR A 53 3.04 -9.37 13.56
CA THR A 53 2.07 -8.78 12.63
C THR A 53 0.90 -9.75 12.41
N ALA A 54 -0.24 -9.23 11.93
CA ALA A 54 -1.38 -10.08 11.58
C ALA A 54 -1.01 -11.11 10.50
N ASP A 55 -0.20 -10.69 9.51
CA ASP A 55 0.25 -11.58 8.43
C ASP A 55 1.13 -12.72 8.93
N LYS A 56 1.99 -12.49 9.91
CA LYS A 56 2.80 -13.57 10.51
C LYS A 56 1.95 -14.59 11.25
N LEU A 57 0.81 -14.18 11.79
CA LEU A 57 -0.11 -15.07 12.51
C LEU A 57 -1.01 -15.86 11.56
N LEU A 58 -1.43 -15.23 10.45
CA LEU A 58 -2.36 -15.79 9.46
C LEU A 58 -1.67 -16.62 8.38
N TYR A 59 -0.46 -16.23 7.96
CA TYR A 59 0.25 -16.83 6.82
C TYR A 59 1.63 -17.41 7.19
N GLY A 60 2.08 -17.28 8.44
CA GLY A 60 3.32 -17.90 8.94
C GLY A 60 3.12 -19.33 9.46
N GLU A 61 4.12 -19.88 10.16
CA GLU A 61 4.10 -21.24 10.75
C GLU A 61 2.96 -21.52 11.75
N SER A 62 2.15 -20.50 12.10
CA SER A 62 0.96 -20.62 12.95
C SER A 62 -0.37 -20.72 12.18
N SER A 63 -0.35 -20.67 10.85
CA SER A 63 -1.56 -20.65 10.01
C SER A 63 -2.47 -21.86 10.23
N GLU A 64 -1.90 -23.04 10.51
CA GLU A 64 -2.65 -24.28 10.68
C GLU A 64 -3.48 -24.35 11.98
N THR A 65 -3.28 -23.43 12.93
CA THR A 65 -3.94 -23.51 14.26
C THR A 65 -5.26 -22.73 14.32
N TYR A 66 -5.52 -21.83 13.37
CA TYR A 66 -6.67 -20.94 13.41
C TYR A 66 -7.61 -21.18 12.25
N PHE A 67 -8.88 -21.44 12.56
CA PHE A 67 -9.95 -21.33 11.58
C PHE A 67 -10.28 -19.86 11.38
N VAL A 68 -9.88 -19.32 10.23
CA VAL A 68 -10.28 -17.97 9.82
C VAL A 68 -11.73 -18.06 9.32
N ARG A 69 -12.65 -17.42 10.03
CA ARG A 69 -14.01 -17.23 9.52
C ARG A 69 -13.94 -16.22 8.38
N GLU A 70 -14.01 -16.69 7.14
CA GLU A 70 -14.12 -15.86 5.92
C GLU A 70 -15.38 -14.98 5.90
N SER A 71 -16.32 -15.17 6.83
CA SER A 71 -17.48 -14.28 6.99
C SER A 71 -17.13 -12.98 7.75
N LEU A 72 -16.13 -12.21 7.30
CA LEU A 72 -15.81 -10.86 7.79
C LEU A 72 -15.24 -10.01 6.66
N ASP A 73 -15.94 -10.07 5.54
CA ASP A 73 -15.76 -9.26 4.36
C ASP A 73 -15.76 -7.74 4.72
N GLU A 74 -16.28 -7.34 5.89
CA GLU A 74 -16.33 -5.95 6.36
C GLU A 74 -15.02 -5.43 7.02
N ASP A 75 -14.20 -6.28 7.65
CA ASP A 75 -13.00 -5.87 8.40
C ASP A 75 -11.71 -5.91 7.55
N VAL A 76 -11.59 -6.84 6.59
CA VAL A 76 -10.54 -6.79 5.54
C VAL A 76 -10.78 -5.56 4.66
N ARG A 77 -12.05 -5.28 4.35
CA ARG A 77 -12.46 -4.03 3.68
C ARG A 77 -12.15 -2.79 4.51
N GLU A 78 -12.15 -2.79 5.84
CA GLU A 78 -11.74 -1.59 6.60
C GLU A 78 -10.24 -1.30 6.51
N TYR A 79 -9.37 -2.32 6.52
CA TYR A 79 -7.93 -2.14 6.33
C TYR A 79 -7.57 -1.83 4.88
N ASP A 80 -8.16 -2.56 3.92
CA ASP A 80 -8.04 -2.24 2.49
C ASP A 80 -8.61 -0.85 2.20
N ARG A 81 -9.74 -0.45 2.80
CA ARG A 81 -10.24 0.92 2.68
C ARG A 81 -9.31 1.91 3.36
N LEU A 82 -8.63 1.61 4.47
CA LEU A 82 -7.76 2.59 5.13
C LEU A 82 -6.46 2.82 4.33
N VAL A 83 -5.88 1.75 3.80
CA VAL A 83 -4.64 1.75 3.02
C VAL A 83 -4.93 2.27 1.60
N ALA A 84 -5.93 1.69 0.93
CA ALA A 84 -6.35 2.13 -0.39
C ALA A 84 -7.08 3.47 -0.38
N ARG A 85 -7.59 3.99 0.75
CA ARG A 85 -8.17 5.36 0.78
C ARG A 85 -7.16 6.39 0.33
N GLU A 86 -5.90 6.25 0.73
CA GLU A 86 -4.89 7.22 0.32
C GLU A 86 -4.58 7.07 -1.17
N TRP A 87 -4.44 5.83 -1.65
CA TRP A 87 -4.26 5.54 -3.07
C TRP A 87 -5.44 6.04 -3.91
N ASP A 88 -6.67 5.66 -3.57
CA ASP A 88 -7.93 6.06 -4.18
C ASP A 88 -8.15 7.58 -4.12
N ARG A 89 -7.80 8.23 -2.99
CA ARG A 89 -7.84 9.70 -2.86
C ARG A 89 -6.88 10.38 -3.83
N VAL A 90 -5.67 9.83 -3.94
CA VAL A 90 -4.60 10.38 -4.77
C VAL A 90 -4.88 10.15 -6.26
N THR A 91 -5.38 8.97 -6.63
CA THR A 91 -5.75 8.60 -8.01
C THR A 91 -7.15 9.08 -8.39
N ARG A 92 -7.96 9.51 -7.42
CA ARG A 92 -9.39 9.88 -7.56
C ARG A 92 -10.27 8.74 -8.07
N GLY A 93 -9.96 7.50 -7.69
CA GLY A 93 -10.66 6.31 -8.14
C GLY A 93 -10.32 5.89 -9.57
N GLU A 94 -9.31 6.50 -10.19
CA GLU A 94 -8.87 6.21 -11.55
C GLU A 94 -7.51 5.50 -11.54
N SER A 95 -7.32 4.55 -10.63
CA SER A 95 -6.07 3.77 -10.52
C SER A 95 -5.80 2.84 -11.69
N ASP A 96 -6.81 2.57 -12.52
CA ASP A 96 -6.69 1.75 -13.73
C ASP A 96 -6.20 2.58 -14.94
N ASP A 97 -6.18 3.92 -14.85
CA ASP A 97 -5.63 4.77 -15.90
C ASP A 97 -4.09 4.87 -15.75
N PRO A 98 -3.31 4.35 -16.73
CA PRO A 98 -1.86 4.40 -16.68
C PRO A 98 -1.31 5.82 -16.57
N ALA A 99 -2.00 6.82 -17.14
CA ALA A 99 -1.56 8.21 -17.09
C ALA A 99 -1.73 8.81 -15.68
N VAL A 100 -2.74 8.38 -14.93
CA VAL A 100 -2.95 8.78 -13.53
C VAL A 100 -1.86 8.16 -12.66
N VAL A 101 -1.63 6.85 -12.80
CA VAL A 101 -0.58 6.13 -12.07
C VAL A 101 0.79 6.75 -12.34
N ALA A 102 1.13 7.00 -13.60
CA ALA A 102 2.38 7.65 -13.97
C ALA A 102 2.54 9.03 -13.33
N THR A 103 1.47 9.83 -13.33
CA THR A 103 1.45 11.15 -12.68
C THR A 103 1.81 11.05 -11.20
N VAL A 104 1.15 10.14 -10.48
CA VAL A 104 1.37 9.90 -9.05
C VAL A 104 2.81 9.45 -8.79
N CYS A 105 3.31 8.47 -9.54
CA CYS A 105 4.68 7.99 -9.41
C CYS A 105 5.71 9.11 -9.60
N PHE A 106 5.55 10.00 -10.58
CA PHE A 106 6.50 11.10 -10.76
C PHE A 106 6.47 12.15 -9.65
N PHE A 107 5.29 12.46 -9.09
CA PHE A 107 5.22 13.31 -7.89
C PHE A 107 5.98 12.68 -6.73
N VAL A 108 5.73 11.39 -6.44
CA VAL A 108 6.42 10.67 -5.35
C VAL A 108 7.93 10.57 -5.60
N ALA A 109 8.34 10.22 -6.82
CA ALA A 109 9.75 10.07 -7.20
C ALA A 109 10.56 11.36 -7.08
N THR A 110 9.89 12.51 -7.08
CA THR A 110 10.51 13.84 -6.93
C THR A 110 10.25 14.47 -5.56
N GLY A 111 9.66 13.71 -4.62
CA GLY A 111 9.37 14.19 -3.26
C GLY A 111 8.25 15.25 -3.19
N LEU A 112 7.49 15.41 -4.27
CA LEU A 112 6.34 16.31 -4.32
C LEU A 112 5.06 15.60 -3.84
N PRO A 113 4.04 16.34 -3.34
CA PRO A 113 2.79 15.73 -2.90
C PRO A 113 2.07 15.01 -4.05
N PRO A 114 1.66 13.73 -3.89
CA PRO A 114 1.07 12.94 -4.95
C PRO A 114 -0.34 13.44 -5.33
N LYS A 115 -0.63 13.46 -6.64
CA LYS A 115 -1.91 13.94 -7.21
C LYS A 115 -2.25 13.19 -8.50
N ALA A 116 -3.55 13.06 -8.80
CA ALA A 116 -4.04 12.43 -10.02
C ALA A 116 -3.78 13.23 -11.31
N ALA A 117 -3.44 14.52 -11.21
CA ALA A 117 -3.27 15.38 -12.37
C ALA A 117 -2.12 16.36 -12.15
N MET A 118 -1.46 16.71 -13.25
CA MET A 118 -0.27 17.54 -13.26
C MET A 118 -0.57 18.90 -13.90
N LEU A 119 -0.18 19.97 -13.21
CA LEU A 119 -0.14 21.34 -13.76
C LEU A 119 1.19 21.58 -14.48
N LEU A 120 1.21 22.52 -15.45
CA LEU A 120 2.43 22.88 -16.17
C LEU A 120 3.58 23.33 -15.23
N ARG A 121 3.25 24.06 -14.16
CA ARG A 121 4.24 24.49 -13.16
C ARG A 121 4.85 23.33 -12.39
N GLU A 122 4.06 22.29 -12.12
CA GLU A 122 4.48 21.09 -11.40
C GLU A 122 5.32 20.20 -12.32
N ALA A 123 4.94 20.07 -13.59
CA ALA A 123 5.75 19.38 -14.60
C ALA A 123 7.16 19.99 -14.72
N ARG A 124 7.25 21.33 -14.78
CA ARG A 124 8.55 22.03 -14.78
C ARG A 124 9.35 21.75 -13.51
N GLU A 125 8.68 21.67 -12.37
CA GLU A 125 9.32 21.39 -11.10
C GLU A 125 9.86 19.96 -11.02
N ILE A 126 9.07 18.97 -11.44
CA ILE A 126 9.49 17.56 -11.57
C ILE A 126 10.74 17.47 -12.43
N ILE A 127 10.75 18.14 -13.59
CA ILE A 127 11.91 18.14 -14.51
C ILE A 127 13.14 18.76 -13.84
N ARG A 128 13.00 19.87 -13.10
CA ARG A 128 14.12 20.48 -12.37
C ARG A 128 14.69 19.56 -11.31
N ILE A 129 13.82 18.99 -10.46
CA ILE A 129 14.22 18.08 -9.39
C ILE A 129 14.92 16.86 -9.99
N PHE A 130 14.33 16.26 -11.03
CA PHE A 130 14.93 15.14 -11.74
C PHE A 130 16.30 15.47 -12.34
N ARG A 131 16.44 16.61 -13.05
CA ARG A 131 17.72 17.00 -13.65
C ARG A 131 18.79 17.31 -12.60
N ALA A 132 18.39 17.73 -11.40
CA ALA A 132 19.31 18.02 -10.29
C ALA A 132 19.78 16.77 -9.54
N GLY A 133 18.93 15.76 -9.37
CA GLY A 133 19.21 14.62 -8.46
C GLY A 133 18.68 13.26 -8.88
N GLY A 134 18.03 13.14 -10.04
CA GLY A 134 17.38 11.90 -10.49
C GLY A 134 16.06 11.61 -9.76
N PHE A 135 15.56 10.39 -9.93
CA PHE A 135 14.35 9.90 -9.26
C PHE A 135 14.66 9.11 -7.99
N ASP A 136 13.93 9.39 -6.90
CA ASP A 136 13.91 8.53 -5.73
C ASP A 136 12.95 7.35 -5.96
N SER A 137 13.48 6.30 -6.58
CA SER A 137 12.71 5.07 -6.81
C SER A 137 12.30 4.36 -5.52
N ARG A 138 13.04 4.55 -4.42
CA ARG A 138 12.71 3.91 -3.14
C ARG A 138 11.46 4.55 -2.54
N ALA A 139 11.30 5.86 -2.69
CA ALA A 139 10.08 6.57 -2.30
C ALA A 139 8.85 6.03 -3.04
N VAL A 140 8.96 5.76 -4.35
CA VAL A 140 7.85 5.20 -5.15
C VAL A 140 7.48 3.79 -4.69
N VAL A 141 8.47 2.90 -4.55
CA VAL A 141 8.23 1.52 -4.08
C VAL A 141 7.58 1.53 -2.69
N LYS A 142 8.12 2.34 -1.76
CA LYS A 142 7.54 2.49 -0.42
C LYS A 142 6.11 3.03 -0.45
N PHE A 143 5.82 4.00 -1.31
CA PHE A 143 4.46 4.54 -1.45
C PHE A 143 3.48 3.48 -1.97
N ILE A 144 3.89 2.65 -2.93
CA ILE A 144 3.09 1.53 -3.44
C ILE A 144 2.84 0.50 -2.31
N ASP A 145 3.88 0.12 -1.57
CA ASP A 145 3.78 -0.80 -0.42
C ASP A 145 2.86 -0.27 0.69
N ASP A 146 2.89 1.03 0.95
CA ASP A 146 2.14 1.63 2.04
C ASP A 146 0.68 1.93 1.70
N HIS A 147 0.35 2.14 0.41
CA HIS A 147 -0.94 2.71 0.01
C HIS A 147 -1.69 1.94 -1.09
N ALA A 148 -1.00 1.29 -2.03
CA ALA A 148 -1.70 0.61 -3.11
C ALA A 148 -2.39 -0.69 -2.61
N PRO A 149 -3.50 -1.13 -3.23
CA PRO A 149 -4.09 -2.44 -2.96
C PRO A 149 -3.10 -3.57 -3.23
N GLU A 150 -3.00 -4.54 -2.31
CA GLU A 150 -2.03 -5.65 -2.38
C GLU A 150 -2.04 -6.36 -3.74
N ALA A 151 -3.24 -6.60 -4.29
CA ALA A 151 -3.44 -7.32 -5.54
C ALA A 151 -2.70 -6.73 -6.75
N ILE A 152 -2.37 -5.44 -6.74
CA ILE A 152 -1.72 -4.75 -7.87
C ILE A 152 -0.32 -4.21 -7.55
N ARG A 153 0.20 -4.41 -6.33
CA ARG A 153 1.48 -3.81 -5.90
C ARG A 153 2.65 -4.26 -6.75
N GLU A 154 2.77 -5.56 -6.99
CA GLU A 154 3.89 -6.12 -7.75
C GLU A 154 3.87 -5.64 -9.20
N ASP A 155 2.69 -5.57 -9.82
CA ASP A 155 2.51 -5.05 -11.17
C ASP A 155 2.88 -3.56 -11.26
N LEU A 156 2.46 -2.76 -10.28
CA LEU A 156 2.82 -1.33 -10.20
C LEU A 156 4.33 -1.12 -10.01
N LYS A 157 4.98 -1.93 -9.16
CA LYS A 157 6.43 -1.87 -8.95
C LYS A 157 7.18 -2.26 -10.21
N ALA A 158 6.77 -3.34 -10.88
CA ALA A 158 7.37 -3.78 -12.14
C ALA A 158 7.23 -2.70 -13.21
N SER A 159 6.01 -2.18 -13.41
CA SER A 159 5.74 -1.09 -14.36
C SER A 159 6.59 0.15 -14.08
N TRP A 160 6.77 0.54 -12.81
CA TRP A 160 7.69 1.62 -12.44
C TRP A 160 9.15 1.29 -12.78
N MET A 161 9.64 0.13 -12.34
CA MET A 161 11.07 -0.19 -12.38
C MET A 161 11.61 -0.50 -13.78
N ASP A 162 10.79 -1.18 -14.59
CA ASP A 162 11.21 -1.75 -15.86
C ASP A 162 10.82 -0.88 -17.06
N ASP A 163 9.69 -0.17 -16.98
CA ASP A 163 9.18 0.64 -18.09
C ASP A 163 9.26 2.14 -17.79
N LEU A 164 8.36 2.62 -16.92
CA LEU A 164 8.05 4.05 -16.78
C LEU A 164 9.28 4.87 -16.36
N ARG A 165 10.04 4.39 -15.37
CA ARG A 165 11.24 5.09 -14.88
C ARG A 165 12.30 5.19 -15.96
N ARG A 166 12.60 4.08 -16.65
CA ARG A 166 13.71 4.03 -17.63
C ARG A 166 13.44 4.97 -18.80
N GLU A 167 12.22 4.93 -19.32
CA GLU A 167 11.80 5.84 -20.39
C GLU A 167 11.86 7.30 -19.91
N ALA A 168 11.33 7.60 -18.72
CA ALA A 168 11.34 8.95 -18.19
C ALA A 168 12.76 9.49 -17.93
N GLU A 169 13.66 8.65 -17.42
CA GLU A 169 15.05 9.03 -17.19
C GLU A 169 15.74 9.47 -18.48
N GLU A 170 15.47 8.80 -19.59
CA GLU A 170 15.97 9.18 -20.92
C GLU A 170 15.30 10.45 -21.44
N ARG A 171 13.97 10.53 -21.38
CA ARG A 171 13.18 11.60 -21.99
C ARG A 171 13.26 12.94 -21.26
N LEU A 172 13.44 12.91 -19.94
CA LEU A 172 13.53 14.12 -19.12
C LEU A 172 14.96 14.67 -19.02
N ALA A 173 15.96 13.83 -19.29
CA ALA A 173 17.35 14.22 -19.24
C ALA A 173 17.70 15.24 -20.34
N ASP A 174 18.55 16.20 -19.98
CA ASP A 174 19.13 17.16 -20.92
C ASP A 174 20.60 16.81 -21.19
N ARG A 175 20.80 15.64 -21.83
CA ARG A 175 22.14 15.05 -22.01
C ARG A 175 22.70 15.20 -23.42
N ASP A 176 21.91 15.64 -24.40
CA ASP A 176 22.35 15.82 -25.78
C ASP A 176 22.94 17.23 -25.98
N PRO A 177 24.28 17.36 -26.15
CA PRO A 177 24.90 18.67 -26.34
C PRO A 177 24.56 19.31 -27.68
N ASN A 178 24.20 18.52 -28.69
CA ASN A 178 23.84 19.02 -30.03
C ASN A 178 22.39 19.50 -30.08
N TRP A 179 21.56 18.99 -29.16
CA TRP A 179 20.17 19.38 -29.06
C TRP A 179 19.78 19.61 -27.60
N PRO A 180 20.16 20.75 -26.99
CA PRO A 180 19.83 21.02 -25.59
C PRO A 180 18.34 21.32 -25.40
N ASP A 181 17.76 20.82 -24.31
CA ASP A 181 16.38 21.08 -23.87
C ASP A 181 16.34 22.12 -22.75
N ALA A 182 17.07 23.22 -22.92
CA ALA A 182 17.22 24.28 -21.91
C ALA A 182 15.86 24.86 -21.44
N HIS A 183 14.88 24.90 -22.33
CA HIS A 183 13.52 25.39 -22.05
C HIS A 183 12.53 24.28 -21.64
N MET A 184 13.01 23.04 -21.54
CA MET A 184 12.25 21.84 -21.14
C MET A 184 11.11 21.47 -22.11
N GLU A 185 11.14 21.91 -23.36
CA GLU A 185 10.03 21.71 -24.29
C GLU A 185 9.78 20.23 -24.58
N ARG A 186 10.86 19.44 -24.68
CA ARG A 186 10.76 18.00 -24.97
C ARG A 186 10.32 17.22 -23.75
N ALA A 187 10.94 17.51 -22.61
CA ALA A 187 10.58 16.90 -21.34
C ALA A 187 9.12 17.21 -20.99
N LEU A 188 8.64 18.42 -21.25
CA LEU A 188 7.24 18.80 -21.04
C LEU A 188 6.28 18.10 -21.99
N GLU A 189 6.67 17.92 -23.26
CA GLU A 189 5.83 17.19 -24.22
C GLU A 189 5.73 15.70 -23.86
N TYR A 190 6.82 15.08 -23.40
CA TYR A 190 6.81 13.73 -22.86
C TYR A 190 5.85 13.60 -21.67
N LEU A 191 6.01 14.45 -20.64
CA LEU A 191 5.11 14.43 -19.48
C LEU A 191 3.65 14.67 -19.87
N ARG A 192 3.40 15.50 -20.90
CA ARG A 192 2.04 15.74 -21.39
C ARG A 192 1.41 14.52 -22.06
N GLN A 193 2.22 13.66 -22.70
CA GLN A 193 1.75 12.45 -23.38
C GLN A 193 1.59 11.27 -22.40
N THR A 194 2.50 11.16 -21.43
CA THR A 194 2.55 10.03 -20.49
C THR A 194 1.70 10.26 -19.24
N CYS A 195 1.54 11.50 -18.79
CA CYS A 195 0.81 11.83 -17.56
C CYS A 195 -0.55 12.46 -17.84
N ARG A 196 -1.39 12.51 -16.81
CA ARG A 196 -2.63 13.28 -16.82
C ARG A 196 -2.34 14.78 -16.66
N ALA A 197 -1.97 15.39 -17.78
CA ALA A 197 -1.66 16.81 -17.88
C ALA A 197 -2.93 17.66 -18.06
N THR A 198 -3.02 18.79 -17.33
CA THR A 198 -4.15 19.72 -17.47
C THR A 198 -3.86 20.91 -18.40
N TRP A 199 -2.73 20.91 -19.11
CA TRP A 199 -2.34 21.98 -20.01
C TRP A 199 -2.39 21.51 -21.47
N LYS A 200 -2.65 22.45 -22.39
CA LYS A 200 -2.69 22.17 -23.83
C LYS A 200 -1.27 22.12 -24.40
N ALA A 201 -1.10 21.33 -25.46
CA ALA A 201 0.10 21.40 -26.28
C ALA A 201 0.32 22.84 -26.75
N ARG A 202 1.59 23.28 -26.75
CA ARG A 202 1.94 24.56 -27.34
C ARG A 202 1.68 24.44 -28.85
N LYS A 203 0.81 25.29 -29.41
CA LYS A 203 0.65 25.36 -30.87
C LYS A 203 2.02 25.76 -31.45
N ARG A 204 2.54 24.92 -32.34
CA ARG A 204 3.71 25.22 -33.15
C ARG A 204 3.37 26.31 -34.16
#